data_AF-A0A948VA13-F1
#
_entry.id   AF-A0A948VA13-F1
#
_cell.length_a   1.000
_cell.length_b   1.000
_cell.length_c   1.000
_cell.angle_alpha   90.00
_cell.angle_beta   90.00
_cell.angle_gamma   90.00
#
_symmetry.space_group_name_H-M   'P 1'
#
loop_
_entity.id
_entity.type
_entity.pdbx_description
1 polymer ?
#
loop_
_entity_poly.entity_id
_entity_poly.type
_entity_poly.pdbx_seq_one_letter_code
_entity_poly.pdbx_strand_id
1 'polypeptide(L)'
;MTDRRQQTRPVVFVHIPKAAGSTLHAILAREYPRSRTVICDLHRPDAPEVLASLTPDRTDGALCFRGHMPYGLDRFIGRECDYITILRDPVQRTVSKYHNLVRRPERAEEMGIPAGRLKSLEAFLDFQQERNALNFQTRLISGWVDFQHPLSPYPEPLPDEALRRAQANLEDHFLVAGLQERFDESVVLMKRALGWGRVAYPRRNVDFSRPRQDGPGLPGGLAERIRQLNHLDLQLVAFVGERLERRIGAEGEDFQADLERTRRLGGILHSLQRIANRKPVKTALKVGRRLKLR
;
A
#
# COMPACT_ATOMS: atom_id res chain seq x y z
N MET A 1 23.47 13.79 3.14
CA MET A 1 22.85 13.12 1.98
C MET A 1 23.59 11.80 1.83
N THR A 2 22.94 10.66 2.07
CA THR A 2 23.54 9.36 1.77
C THR A 2 23.79 9.30 0.27
N ASP A 3 25.01 8.96 -0.13
CA ASP A 3 25.44 8.96 -1.52
C ASP A 3 24.79 7.80 -2.28
N ARG A 4 23.59 8.04 -2.83
CA ARG A 4 22.82 7.05 -3.62
C ARG A 4 23.40 6.80 -5.01
N ARG A 5 24.57 7.37 -5.33
CA ARG A 5 25.29 7.10 -6.59
C ARG A 5 25.72 5.64 -6.74
N GLN A 6 25.58 4.82 -5.69
CA GLN A 6 25.90 3.40 -5.70
C GLN A 6 24.69 2.47 -5.90
N GLN A 7 23.45 2.97 -6.02
CA GLN A 7 22.29 2.11 -6.28
C GLN A 7 22.36 1.57 -7.73
N THR A 8 22.71 0.30 -7.87
CA THR A 8 22.89 -0.37 -9.17
C THR A 8 21.56 -0.70 -9.84
N ARG A 9 20.55 -1.09 -9.06
CA ARG A 9 19.19 -1.44 -9.53
C ARG A 9 18.14 -0.47 -8.99
N PRO A 10 17.19 0.01 -9.82
CA PRO A 10 16.10 0.85 -9.36
C PRO A 10 15.15 0.04 -8.46
N VAL A 11 14.56 0.72 -7.48
CA VAL A 11 13.53 0.09 -6.65
C VAL A 11 12.17 0.20 -7.31
N VAL A 12 11.38 -0.86 -7.24
CA VAL A 12 10.02 -0.93 -7.75
C VAL A 12 9.07 -1.18 -6.59
N PHE A 13 8.25 -0.17 -6.26
CA PHE A 13 7.17 -0.33 -5.30
C PHE A 13 5.89 -0.79 -5.99
N VAL A 14 5.61 -2.08 -5.88
CA VAL A 14 4.33 -2.70 -6.29
C VAL A 14 3.28 -2.31 -5.26
N HIS A 15 2.54 -1.23 -5.54
CA HIS A 15 1.53 -0.73 -4.60
C HIS A 15 0.25 -1.55 -4.68
N ILE A 16 -0.03 -2.30 -3.62
CA ILE A 16 -1.33 -2.93 -3.40
C ILE A 16 -2.33 -1.89 -2.85
N PRO A 17 -3.43 -1.57 -3.55
CA PRO A 17 -4.45 -0.66 -3.06
C PRO A 17 -4.95 -1.07 -1.67
N LYS A 18 -5.06 -0.08 -0.80
CA LYS A 18 -5.56 -0.23 0.59
C LYS A 18 -4.63 -1.01 1.53
N ALA A 19 -3.35 -1.17 1.17
CA ALA A 19 -2.29 -1.71 2.02
C ALA A 19 -1.22 -0.63 2.32
N ALA A 20 -1.57 0.37 3.13
CA ALA A 20 -0.71 1.46 3.63
C ALA A 20 0.06 2.31 2.61
N GLY A 21 -0.19 2.17 1.30
CA GLY A 21 0.66 2.81 0.29
C GLY A 21 0.67 4.34 0.30
N SER A 22 -0.34 5.04 0.80
CA SER A 22 -0.25 6.52 0.92
C SER A 22 0.92 6.97 1.79
N THR A 23 1.18 6.25 2.90
CA THR A 23 2.30 6.55 3.79
C THR A 23 3.62 6.16 3.12
N LEU A 24 3.68 4.98 2.49
CA LEU A 24 4.90 4.53 1.82
C LEU A 24 5.24 5.39 0.59
N HIS A 25 4.26 5.86 -0.18
CA HIS A 25 4.48 6.84 -1.25
C HIS A 25 5.07 8.15 -0.71
N ALA A 26 4.64 8.62 0.45
CA ALA A 26 5.21 9.82 1.07
C ALA A 26 6.66 9.60 1.53
N ILE A 27 6.98 8.41 2.04
CA ILE A 27 8.37 8.01 2.35
C ILE A 27 9.19 8.01 1.05
N LEU A 28 8.76 7.28 0.03
CA LEU A 28 9.45 7.20 -1.26
C LEU A 28 9.64 8.57 -1.92
N ALA A 29 8.69 9.49 -1.79
CA ALA A 29 8.80 10.86 -2.33
C ALA A 29 9.89 11.69 -1.65
N ARG A 30 10.23 11.37 -0.39
CA ARG A 30 11.30 12.02 0.37
C ARG A 30 12.65 11.37 0.11
N GLU A 31 12.64 10.06 -0.10
CA GLU A 31 13.85 9.29 -0.34
C GLU A 31 14.34 9.44 -1.79
N TYR A 32 13.45 9.49 -2.78
CA TYR A 32 13.82 9.55 -4.20
C TYR A 32 13.42 10.90 -4.83
N PRO A 33 14.34 11.59 -5.55
CA PRO A 33 14.01 12.84 -6.20
C PRO A 33 12.99 12.61 -7.31
N ARG A 34 12.08 13.59 -7.49
CA ARG A 34 11.01 13.50 -8.48
C ARG A 34 11.54 13.30 -9.91
N SER A 35 12.69 13.89 -10.24
CA SER A 35 13.35 13.75 -11.55
C SER A 35 13.89 12.35 -11.84
N ARG A 36 14.03 11.49 -10.81
CA ARG A 36 14.50 10.10 -10.93
C ARG A 36 13.44 9.11 -10.48
N THR A 37 12.18 9.55 -10.38
CA THR A 37 11.03 8.73 -9.97
C THR A 37 10.01 8.65 -11.08
N VAL A 38 9.68 7.44 -11.51
CA VAL A 38 8.64 7.18 -12.51
C VAL A 38 7.38 6.67 -11.81
N ILE A 39 6.24 7.29 -12.12
CA ILE A 39 4.94 6.82 -11.64
C ILE A 39 4.36 5.90 -12.71
N CYS A 40 4.15 4.65 -12.34
CA CYS A 40 3.52 3.64 -13.18
C CYS A 40 2.25 3.16 -12.47
N ASP A 41 1.12 3.73 -12.86
CA ASP A 41 -0.19 3.38 -12.31
C ASP A 41 -1.05 2.83 -13.44
N LEU A 42 -1.10 1.51 -13.51
CA LEU A 42 -1.82 0.74 -14.52
C LEU A 42 -3.24 0.39 -14.08
N HIS A 43 -3.64 0.79 -12.87
CA HIS A 43 -4.96 0.50 -12.34
C HIS A 43 -5.94 1.66 -12.59
N ARG A 44 -6.00 2.10 -13.86
CA ARG A 44 -6.79 3.22 -14.38
C ARG A 44 -7.02 3.08 -15.90
N PRO A 45 -8.07 3.70 -16.47
CA PRO A 45 -8.43 3.52 -17.88
C PRO A 45 -7.32 3.89 -18.88
N ASP A 46 -6.45 4.82 -18.51
CA ASP A 46 -5.30 5.31 -19.28
C ASP A 46 -4.03 4.44 -19.12
N ALA A 47 -4.17 3.19 -18.69
CA ALA A 47 -3.04 2.27 -18.52
C ALA A 47 -2.23 2.05 -19.81
N PRO A 48 -2.83 1.90 -21.02
CA PRO A 48 -2.08 1.78 -22.26
C PRO A 48 -1.14 2.96 -22.52
N GLU A 49 -1.59 4.19 -22.25
CA GLU A 49 -0.80 5.42 -22.40
C GLU A 49 0.32 5.50 -21.36
N VAL A 50 0.04 5.06 -20.11
CA VAL A 50 1.06 4.95 -19.07
C VAL A 50 2.16 3.96 -19.49
N LEU A 51 1.80 2.84 -20.13
CA LEU A 51 2.77 1.85 -20.63
C LEU A 51 3.55 2.36 -21.83
N ALA A 52 2.87 2.93 -22.82
CA ALA A 52 3.50 3.50 -24.01
C ALA A 52 4.50 4.60 -23.65
N SER A 53 4.26 5.30 -22.55
CA SER A 53 5.17 6.34 -22.06
C SER A 53 6.37 5.79 -21.29
N LEU A 54 6.52 4.49 -21.02
CA LEU A 54 7.71 3.90 -20.39
C LEU A 54 8.84 3.65 -21.42
N THR A 55 9.22 4.69 -22.16
CA THR A 55 10.30 4.62 -23.15
C THR A 55 11.68 4.47 -22.48
N PRO A 56 12.71 4.01 -23.20
CA PRO A 56 14.09 3.99 -22.71
C PRO A 56 14.52 5.34 -22.13
N ASP A 57 14.26 6.45 -22.83
CA ASP A 57 14.63 7.80 -22.36
C ASP A 57 13.96 8.20 -21.05
N ARG A 58 12.72 7.77 -20.81
CA ARG A 58 12.00 8.09 -19.56
C ARG A 58 12.40 7.19 -18.40
N THR A 59 12.79 5.96 -18.70
CA THR A 59 13.18 4.96 -17.71
C THR A 59 14.68 4.98 -17.41
N ASP A 60 15.47 5.60 -18.29
CA ASP A 60 16.90 5.81 -18.10
C ASP A 60 17.18 6.69 -16.88
N GLY A 61 18.20 6.31 -16.12
CA GLY A 61 18.53 6.93 -14.85
C GLY A 61 17.47 6.80 -13.74
N ALA A 62 16.25 6.28 -13.99
CA ALA A 62 15.26 6.13 -12.93
C ALA A 62 15.84 5.32 -11.76
N LEU A 63 15.56 5.77 -10.54
CA LEU A 63 15.97 5.11 -9.30
C LEU A 63 14.78 4.48 -8.56
N CYS A 64 13.57 4.93 -8.85
CA CYS A 64 12.35 4.48 -8.20
C CYS A 64 11.18 4.45 -9.18
N PHE A 65 10.52 3.31 -9.27
CA PHE A 65 9.22 3.14 -9.91
C PHE A 65 8.18 2.90 -8.83
N ARG A 66 7.02 3.57 -8.93
CA ARG A 66 5.95 3.39 -7.94
C ARG A 66 4.57 3.57 -8.55
N GLY A 67 3.64 2.76 -8.07
CA GLY A 67 2.22 2.86 -8.40
C GLY A 67 1.57 1.49 -8.44
N HIS A 68 0.33 1.44 -8.95
CA HIS A 68 -0.42 0.20 -9.04
C HIS A 68 -0.03 -0.52 -10.33
N MET A 69 0.91 -1.45 -10.23
CA MET A 69 1.28 -2.34 -11.33
C MET A 69 1.58 -3.74 -10.77
N PRO A 70 1.41 -4.80 -11.57
CA PRO A 70 1.84 -6.13 -11.17
C PRO A 70 3.38 -6.23 -11.14
N TYR A 71 3.90 -7.29 -10.50
CA TYR A 71 5.29 -7.69 -10.63
C TYR A 71 5.64 -8.02 -12.09
N GLY A 72 6.88 -7.72 -12.50
CA GLY A 72 7.37 -7.95 -13.86
C GLY A 72 7.73 -6.70 -14.67
N LEU A 73 7.72 -5.52 -14.03
CA LEU A 73 8.13 -4.28 -14.68
C LEU A 73 9.56 -4.34 -15.24
N ASP A 74 10.47 -5.04 -14.57
CA ASP A 74 11.87 -5.27 -14.96
C ASP A 74 11.99 -5.89 -16.36
N ARG A 75 11.18 -6.92 -16.63
CA ARG A 75 11.09 -7.56 -17.96
C ARG A 75 10.51 -6.61 -18.99
N PHE A 76 9.52 -5.80 -18.61
CA PHE A 76 8.90 -4.84 -19.51
C PHE A 76 9.86 -3.72 -19.95
N ILE A 77 10.68 -3.20 -19.03
CA ILE A 77 11.63 -2.11 -19.32
C ILE A 77 13.03 -2.60 -19.70
N GLY A 78 13.28 -3.92 -19.70
CA GLY A 78 14.58 -4.51 -20.02
C GLY A 78 15.68 -4.17 -19.02
N ARG A 79 15.34 -3.93 -17.74
CA ARG A 79 16.29 -3.55 -16.69
C ARG A 79 15.96 -4.25 -15.39
N GLU A 80 16.94 -4.94 -14.82
CA GLU A 80 16.80 -5.58 -13.52
C GLU A 80 16.39 -4.58 -12.44
N CYS A 81 15.43 -4.96 -11.61
CA CYS A 81 14.88 -4.11 -10.56
C CYS A 81 14.80 -4.85 -9.23
N ASP A 82 14.89 -4.09 -8.14
CA ASP A 82 14.63 -4.59 -6.80
C ASP A 82 13.20 -4.25 -6.38
N TYR A 83 12.42 -5.24 -5.93
CA TYR A 83 11.01 -5.03 -5.62
C TYR A 83 10.76 -4.81 -4.13
N ILE A 84 9.80 -3.96 -3.81
CA ILE A 84 9.21 -3.85 -2.48
C ILE A 84 7.70 -3.81 -2.55
N THR A 85 7.03 -4.28 -1.49
CA THR A 85 5.57 -4.17 -1.36
C THR A 85 5.13 -4.23 0.09
N ILE A 86 3.85 -3.87 0.32
CA ILE A 86 3.15 -4.06 1.59
C ILE A 86 1.84 -4.76 1.27
N LEU A 87 1.62 -5.92 1.89
CA LEU A 87 0.36 -6.66 1.87
C LEU A 87 -0.49 -6.29 3.08
N ARG A 88 -1.74 -6.72 3.07
CA ARG A 88 -2.68 -6.54 4.17
C ARG A 88 -3.59 -7.75 4.29
N ASP A 89 -4.11 -8.01 5.49
CA ASP A 89 -5.21 -8.96 5.68
C ASP A 89 -6.30 -8.78 4.60
N PRO A 90 -6.69 -9.86 3.88
CA PRO A 90 -7.59 -9.77 2.75
C PRO A 90 -9.01 -9.30 3.13
N VAL A 91 -9.48 -9.60 4.35
CA VAL A 91 -10.79 -9.14 4.84
C VAL A 91 -10.76 -7.62 5.03
N GLN A 92 -9.78 -7.13 5.79
CA GLN A 92 -9.58 -5.71 6.08
C GLN A 92 -9.31 -4.90 4.80
N ARG A 93 -8.57 -5.47 3.83
CA ARG A 93 -8.33 -4.85 2.53
C ARG A 93 -9.62 -4.72 1.73
N THR A 94 -10.43 -5.78 1.67
CA THR A 94 -11.71 -5.80 0.93
C THR A 94 -12.70 -4.79 1.49
N VAL A 95 -12.90 -4.79 2.82
CA VAL A 95 -13.76 -3.82 3.52
C VAL A 95 -13.26 -2.39 3.29
N SER A 96 -11.94 -2.17 3.35
CA SER A 96 -11.35 -0.85 3.10
C SER A 96 -11.53 -0.38 1.65
N LYS A 97 -11.47 -1.29 0.67
CA LYS A 97 -11.73 -0.99 -0.75
C LYS A 97 -13.19 -0.60 -0.95
N TYR A 98 -14.12 -1.40 -0.45
CA TYR A 98 -15.56 -1.12 -0.52
C TYR A 98 -15.90 0.27 0.03
N HIS A 99 -15.55 0.56 1.29
CA HIS A 99 -15.86 1.86 1.88
C HIS A 99 -15.13 3.03 1.20
N ASN A 100 -13.99 2.79 0.56
CA ASN A 100 -13.32 3.82 -0.20
C ASN A 100 -14.09 4.19 -1.48
N LEU A 101 -14.64 3.21 -2.18
CA LEU A 101 -15.43 3.40 -3.39
C LEU A 101 -16.81 4.01 -3.07
N VAL A 102 -17.44 3.59 -1.97
CA VAL A 102 -18.69 4.21 -1.48
C VAL A 102 -18.50 5.71 -1.19
N ARG A 103 -17.36 6.10 -0.61
CA ARG A 103 -17.02 7.52 -0.35
C ARG A 103 -16.56 8.29 -1.59
N ARG A 104 -16.35 7.61 -2.71
CA ARG A 104 -15.78 8.16 -3.95
C ARG A 104 -16.52 7.61 -5.15
N PRO A 105 -17.81 7.97 -5.31
CA PRO A 105 -18.65 7.45 -6.40
C PRO A 105 -18.06 7.77 -7.78
N GLU A 106 -17.36 8.90 -7.94
CA GLU A 106 -16.66 9.26 -9.18
C GLU A 106 -15.63 8.20 -9.57
N ARG A 107 -14.90 7.67 -8.58
CA ARG A 107 -13.88 6.65 -8.82
C ARG A 107 -14.50 5.26 -9.02
N ALA A 108 -15.67 5.02 -8.45
CA ALA A 108 -16.41 3.79 -8.73
C ALA A 108 -16.92 3.76 -10.18
N GLU A 109 -17.42 4.90 -10.67
CA GLU A 109 -17.87 5.10 -12.05
C GLU A 109 -16.72 4.96 -13.05
N GLU A 110 -15.56 5.61 -12.81
CA GLU A 110 -14.33 5.44 -13.61
C GLU A 110 -13.91 3.97 -13.73
N MET A 111 -14.19 3.17 -12.70
CA MET A 111 -13.87 1.74 -12.64
C MET A 111 -14.99 0.83 -13.19
N GLY A 112 -16.07 1.41 -13.73
CA GLY A 112 -17.20 0.67 -14.27
C GLY A 112 -17.98 -0.11 -13.23
N ILE A 113 -18.01 0.34 -11.98
CA ILE A 113 -18.72 -0.34 -10.89
C ILE A 113 -20.15 0.21 -10.81
N PRO A 114 -21.19 -0.61 -11.08
CA PRO A 114 -22.57 -0.14 -11.02
C PRO A 114 -22.94 0.28 -9.59
N ALA A 115 -23.69 1.38 -9.44
CA ALA A 115 -24.10 1.89 -8.12
C ALA A 115 -24.82 0.83 -7.25
N GLY A 116 -25.59 -0.07 -7.90
CA GLY A 116 -26.24 -1.21 -7.23
C GLY A 116 -25.26 -2.15 -6.51
N ARG A 117 -24.04 -2.32 -7.05
CA ARG A 117 -22.98 -3.16 -6.47
C ARG A 117 -22.26 -2.48 -5.30
N LEU A 118 -22.60 -1.24 -4.95
CA LEU A 118 -22.07 -0.53 -3.79
C LEU A 118 -23.14 -0.28 -2.71
N LYS A 119 -24.33 -0.88 -2.84
CA LYS A 119 -25.40 -0.81 -1.82
C LYS A 119 -25.08 -1.61 -0.56
N SER A 120 -24.31 -2.70 -0.69
CA SER A 120 -23.83 -3.51 0.42
C SER A 120 -22.47 -4.13 0.11
N LEU A 121 -21.78 -4.61 1.14
CA LEU A 121 -20.48 -5.28 0.98
C LEU A 121 -20.64 -6.64 0.27
N GLU A 122 -21.75 -7.33 0.50
CA GLU A 122 -22.12 -8.58 -0.16
C GLU A 122 -22.27 -8.37 -1.67
N ALA A 123 -23.07 -7.37 -2.09
CA ALA A 123 -23.25 -7.05 -3.51
C ALA A 123 -21.93 -6.65 -4.19
N PHE A 124 -21.04 -5.97 -3.46
CA PHE A 124 -19.70 -5.65 -3.94
C PHE A 124 -18.84 -6.91 -4.09
N LEU A 125 -18.90 -7.82 -3.14
CA LEU A 125 -18.15 -9.09 -3.17
C LEU A 125 -18.60 -9.98 -4.34
N ASP A 126 -19.92 -10.09 -4.56
CA ASP A 126 -20.51 -10.80 -5.71
C ASP A 126 -19.98 -10.22 -7.02
N PHE A 127 -19.95 -8.88 -7.13
CA PHE A 127 -19.39 -8.21 -8.30
C PHE A 127 -17.89 -8.48 -8.49
N GLN A 128 -17.09 -8.55 -7.42
CA GLN A 128 -15.67 -8.93 -7.54
C GLN A 128 -15.51 -10.37 -8.05
N GLN A 129 -16.38 -11.28 -7.61
CA GLN A 129 -16.39 -12.68 -8.05
C GLN A 129 -16.77 -12.81 -9.53
N GLU A 130 -17.85 -12.15 -9.97
CA GLU A 130 -18.29 -12.10 -11.38
C GLU A 130 -17.21 -11.58 -12.33
N ARG A 131 -16.30 -10.75 -11.81
CA ARG A 131 -15.22 -10.09 -12.56
C ARG A 131 -13.87 -10.79 -12.43
N ASN A 132 -13.81 -11.95 -11.79
CA ASN A 132 -12.58 -12.69 -11.47
C ASN A 132 -11.52 -11.85 -10.71
N ALA A 133 -11.96 -10.83 -9.97
CA ALA A 133 -11.15 -9.79 -9.34
C ALA A 133 -10.78 -10.06 -7.87
N LEU A 134 -10.99 -11.30 -7.41
CA LEU A 134 -10.57 -11.82 -6.11
C LEU A 134 -9.06 -12.15 -6.10
N ASN A 135 -8.51 -12.45 -4.93
CA ASN A 135 -7.07 -12.78 -4.76
C ASN A 135 -6.13 -11.73 -5.37
N PHE A 136 -6.50 -10.47 -5.25
CA PHE A 136 -5.85 -9.37 -5.97
C PHE A 136 -4.39 -9.18 -5.57
N GLN A 137 -4.03 -9.44 -4.30
CA GLN A 137 -2.63 -9.30 -3.85
C GLN A 137 -1.76 -10.37 -4.52
N THR A 138 -2.21 -11.63 -4.49
CA THR A 138 -1.56 -12.76 -5.15
C THR A 138 -1.45 -12.54 -6.64
N ARG A 139 -2.52 -12.03 -7.28
CA ARG A 139 -2.53 -11.69 -8.70
C ARG A 139 -1.44 -10.67 -9.06
N LEU A 140 -1.31 -9.59 -8.30
CA LEU A 140 -0.26 -8.59 -8.55
C LEU A 140 1.15 -9.14 -8.31
N ILE A 141 1.37 -9.87 -7.21
CA ILE A 141 2.71 -10.35 -6.82
C ILE A 141 3.19 -11.51 -7.70
N SER A 142 2.30 -12.38 -8.14
CA SER A 142 2.62 -13.44 -9.12
C SER A 142 2.94 -12.90 -10.51
N GLY A 143 2.50 -11.68 -10.83
CA GLY A 143 2.53 -11.16 -12.20
C GLY A 143 1.50 -11.84 -13.11
N TRP A 144 0.43 -12.43 -12.56
CA TRP A 144 -0.66 -13.08 -13.31
C TRP A 144 -1.67 -12.05 -13.84
N VAL A 145 -1.12 -11.02 -14.47
CA VAL A 145 -1.82 -9.86 -15.02
C VAL A 145 -1.15 -9.54 -16.34
N ASP A 146 -1.94 -9.45 -17.40
CA ASP A 146 -1.48 -8.88 -18.65
C ASP A 146 -1.26 -7.38 -18.46
N PHE A 147 -0.05 -6.89 -18.71
CA PHE A 147 0.25 -5.47 -18.62
C PHE A 147 -0.61 -4.67 -19.61
N GLN A 148 -0.92 -5.20 -20.79
CA GLN A 148 -1.76 -4.52 -21.78
C GLN A 148 -3.23 -4.45 -21.36
N HIS A 149 -3.68 -5.40 -20.54
CA HIS A 149 -5.05 -5.48 -20.02
C HIS A 149 -5.05 -5.69 -18.49
N PRO A 150 -4.60 -4.70 -17.70
CA PRO A 150 -4.32 -4.89 -16.28
C PRO A 150 -5.56 -4.81 -15.38
N LEU A 151 -6.69 -4.38 -15.95
CA LEU A 151 -7.93 -4.11 -15.24
C LEU A 151 -8.90 -5.30 -15.32
N SER A 152 -9.71 -5.47 -14.27
CA SER A 152 -10.83 -6.41 -14.30
C SER A 152 -11.88 -5.97 -15.35
N PRO A 153 -12.59 -6.89 -16.03
CA PRO A 153 -12.74 -8.30 -15.68
C PRO A 153 -11.49 -9.06 -16.10
N TYR A 154 -11.00 -9.94 -15.23
CA TYR A 154 -9.98 -10.87 -15.68
C TYR A 154 -10.65 -12.00 -16.46
N PRO A 155 -10.05 -12.49 -17.56
CA PRO A 155 -10.65 -13.53 -18.39
C PRO A 155 -11.06 -14.75 -17.57
N GLU A 156 -10.19 -15.15 -16.64
CA GLU A 156 -10.36 -16.33 -15.80
C GLU A 156 -10.11 -16.02 -14.32
N PRO A 157 -10.71 -16.81 -13.39
CA PRO A 157 -10.31 -16.85 -11.99
C PRO A 157 -8.79 -17.05 -11.86
N LEU A 158 -8.21 -16.51 -10.78
CA LEU A 158 -6.78 -16.71 -10.54
C LEU A 158 -6.53 -18.18 -10.19
N PRO A 159 -5.66 -18.91 -10.92
CA PRO A 159 -5.39 -20.31 -10.62
C PRO A 159 -4.49 -20.46 -9.39
N ASP A 160 -4.58 -21.59 -8.70
CA ASP A 160 -3.83 -21.87 -7.46
C ASP A 160 -2.30 -21.81 -7.65
N GLU A 161 -1.80 -22.15 -8.84
CA GLU A 161 -0.38 -22.02 -9.21
C GLU A 161 0.14 -20.58 -9.03
N ALA A 162 -0.73 -19.57 -9.15
CA ALA A 162 -0.34 -18.18 -8.94
C ALA A 162 0.19 -17.94 -7.52
N LEU A 163 -0.25 -18.71 -6.52
CA LEU A 163 0.29 -18.61 -5.15
C LEU A 163 1.75 -19.04 -5.10
N ARG A 164 2.09 -20.20 -5.67
CA ARG A 164 3.47 -20.69 -5.74
C ARG A 164 4.38 -19.69 -6.46
N ARG A 165 3.90 -19.18 -7.59
CA ARG A 165 4.61 -18.13 -8.35
C ARG A 165 4.80 -16.84 -7.54
N ALA A 166 3.77 -16.39 -6.81
CA ALA A 166 3.88 -15.22 -5.95
C ALA A 166 4.91 -15.43 -4.83
N GLN A 167 4.93 -16.59 -4.18
CA GLN A 167 5.89 -16.94 -3.14
C GLN A 167 7.33 -16.97 -3.68
N ALA A 168 7.56 -17.58 -4.85
CA ALA A 168 8.85 -17.59 -5.52
C ALA A 168 9.31 -16.17 -5.87
N ASN A 169 8.44 -15.36 -6.50
CA ASN A 169 8.76 -13.98 -6.84
C ASN A 169 9.15 -13.18 -5.58
N LEU A 170 8.40 -13.35 -4.48
CA LEU A 170 8.71 -12.70 -3.21
C LEU A 170 10.10 -13.05 -2.72
N GLU A 171 10.50 -14.32 -2.75
CA GLU A 171 11.82 -14.73 -2.28
C GLU A 171 12.94 -14.24 -3.18
N ASP A 172 12.79 -14.40 -4.50
CA ASP A 172 13.86 -14.19 -5.47
C ASP A 172 14.07 -12.72 -5.83
N HIS A 173 13.00 -11.90 -5.79
CA HIS A 173 13.02 -10.55 -6.38
C HIS A 173 12.58 -9.43 -5.44
N PHE A 174 11.83 -9.72 -4.37
CA PHE A 174 11.41 -8.69 -3.43
C PHE A 174 12.41 -8.55 -2.28
N LEU A 175 13.14 -7.43 -2.27
CA LEU A 175 14.01 -7.05 -1.15
C LEU A 175 13.24 -7.04 0.16
N VAL A 176 12.04 -6.47 0.18
CA VAL A 176 11.16 -6.49 1.35
C VAL A 176 9.71 -6.58 0.91
N ALA A 177 9.00 -7.58 1.42
CA ALA A 177 7.55 -7.60 1.47
C ALA A 177 7.11 -7.50 2.93
N GLY A 178 6.34 -6.47 3.23
CA GLY A 178 5.84 -6.21 4.58
C GLY A 178 4.34 -6.41 4.71
N LEU A 179 3.85 -6.22 5.94
CA LEU A 179 2.44 -6.26 6.27
C LEU A 179 1.99 -4.90 6.81
N GLN A 180 0.80 -4.44 6.41
CA GLN A 180 0.22 -3.22 6.97
C GLN A 180 0.03 -3.34 8.49
N GLU A 181 -0.29 -4.53 8.99
CA GLU A 181 -0.47 -4.82 10.41
C GLU A 181 0.84 -4.72 11.21
N ARG A 182 1.99 -4.81 10.52
CA ARG A 182 3.35 -4.66 11.06
C ARG A 182 4.11 -3.60 10.27
N PHE A 183 3.44 -2.48 10.00
CA PHE A 183 3.95 -1.45 9.09
C PHE A 183 5.25 -0.83 9.59
N ASP A 184 5.39 -0.62 10.90
CA ASP A 184 6.60 -0.04 11.48
C ASP A 184 7.81 -0.94 11.23
N GLU A 185 7.68 -2.24 11.51
CA GLU A 185 8.70 -3.26 11.25
C GLU A 185 9.05 -3.33 9.75
N SER A 186 8.01 -3.31 8.91
CA SER A 186 8.16 -3.38 7.45
C SER A 186 8.96 -2.20 6.90
N VAL A 187 8.67 -0.98 7.38
CA VAL A 187 9.40 0.23 6.94
C VAL A 187 10.83 0.24 7.45
N VAL A 188 11.10 -0.27 8.66
CA VAL A 188 12.48 -0.37 9.17
C VAL A 188 13.30 -1.33 8.32
N LEU A 189 12.76 -2.49 7.95
CA LEU A 189 13.44 -3.39 7.01
C LEU A 189 13.69 -2.74 5.66
N MET A 190 12.70 -2.05 5.08
CA MET A 190 12.88 -1.34 3.81
C MET A 190 13.96 -0.27 3.91
N LYS A 191 13.97 0.49 5.03
CA LYS A 191 14.98 1.51 5.29
C LYS A 191 16.37 0.91 5.29
N ARG A 192 16.57 -0.21 5.99
CA ARG A 192 17.87 -0.89 6.10
C ARG A 192 18.29 -1.49 4.77
N ALA A 193 17.40 -2.22 4.10
CA ALA A 193 17.68 -2.86 2.80
C ALA A 193 17.99 -1.86 1.68
N LEU A 194 17.40 -0.66 1.71
CA LEU A 194 17.56 0.35 0.66
C LEU A 194 18.45 1.53 1.07
N GLY A 195 19.07 1.48 2.24
CA GLY A 195 19.93 2.56 2.75
C GLY A 195 19.20 3.91 2.90
N TRP A 196 17.90 3.90 3.19
CA TRP A 196 17.13 5.11 3.41
C TRP A 196 17.63 5.87 4.64
N GLY A 197 17.44 7.19 4.61
CA GLY A 197 17.88 8.06 5.70
C GLY A 197 17.01 7.94 6.96
N ARG A 198 16.77 9.07 7.61
CA ARG A 198 15.82 9.13 8.73
C ARG A 198 14.38 9.07 8.21
N VAL A 199 13.80 7.88 8.27
CA VAL A 199 12.39 7.67 7.97
C VAL A 199 11.55 7.98 9.21
N ALA A 200 10.59 8.88 9.05
CA ALA A 200 9.62 9.22 10.07
C ALA A 200 8.30 9.62 9.42
N TYR A 201 7.20 9.09 9.92
CA TYR A 201 5.85 9.33 9.42
C TYR A 201 4.87 9.39 10.60
N PRO A 202 3.82 10.22 10.50
CA PRO A 202 2.81 10.29 11.54
C PRO A 202 2.13 8.93 11.70
N ARG A 203 2.02 8.45 12.94
CA ARG A 203 1.16 7.31 13.22
C ARG A 203 -0.26 7.65 12.82
N ARG A 204 -0.86 6.82 11.98
CA ARG A 204 -2.32 6.71 11.92
C ARG A 204 -2.67 5.64 12.95
N ASN A 205 -3.47 6.00 13.96
CA ASN A 205 -3.92 5.05 14.96
C ASN A 205 -4.59 3.86 14.26
N VAL A 206 -3.92 2.72 14.27
CA VAL A 206 -4.53 1.42 14.15
C VAL A 206 -4.69 0.99 15.60
N ASP A 207 -5.93 0.97 16.10
CA ASP A 207 -6.19 0.53 17.46
C ASP A 207 -5.87 -0.97 17.56
N PHE A 208 -4.73 -1.30 18.17
CA PHE A 208 -4.28 -2.67 18.41
C PHE A 208 -4.90 -3.29 19.67
N SER A 209 -5.59 -2.50 20.50
CA SER A 209 -6.23 -2.95 21.74
C SER A 209 -7.67 -3.44 21.57
N ARG A 210 -8.19 -3.43 20.35
CA ARG A 210 -9.40 -4.20 20.04
C ARG A 210 -8.99 -5.65 19.81
N PRO A 211 -9.63 -6.61 20.51
CA PRO A 211 -9.45 -8.02 20.20
C PRO A 211 -9.59 -8.22 18.69
N ARG A 212 -8.69 -9.02 18.08
CA ARG A 212 -8.80 -9.52 16.70
C ARG A 212 -9.99 -10.50 16.54
N GLN A 213 -11.05 -10.30 17.30
CA GLN A 213 -12.28 -11.07 17.23
C GLN A 213 -13.16 -10.39 16.19
N ASP A 214 -13.16 -11.01 15.01
CA ASP A 214 -13.99 -10.68 13.86
C ASP A 214 -13.78 -9.28 13.28
N GLY A 215 -13.94 -9.15 11.97
CA GLY A 215 -13.95 -7.83 11.33
C GLY A 215 -15.01 -6.91 11.95
N PRO A 216 -15.00 -5.61 11.66
CA PRO A 216 -15.96 -4.66 12.24
C PRO A 216 -17.41 -5.13 11.99
N GLY A 217 -18.08 -5.69 13.01
CA GLY A 217 -19.52 -6.00 13.03
C GLY A 217 -20.10 -6.52 11.71
N LEU A 218 -19.35 -7.34 10.97
CA LEU A 218 -19.77 -7.78 9.64
C LEU A 218 -20.94 -8.77 9.80
N PRO A 219 -22.07 -8.58 9.10
CA PRO A 219 -23.20 -9.49 9.16
C PRO A 219 -22.81 -10.94 8.82
N GLY A 220 -23.59 -11.87 9.36
CA GLY A 220 -23.45 -13.34 9.31
C GLY A 220 -22.49 -13.92 8.26
N GLY A 221 -21.37 -14.50 8.72
CA GLY A 221 -20.46 -15.30 7.89
C GLY A 221 -19.71 -14.55 6.78
N LEU A 222 -19.95 -13.26 6.57
CA LEU A 222 -19.37 -12.54 5.44
C LEU A 222 -17.85 -12.42 5.51
N ALA A 223 -17.29 -12.27 6.72
CA ALA A 223 -15.84 -12.30 6.91
C ALA A 223 -15.25 -13.63 6.43
N GLU A 224 -15.93 -14.74 6.74
CA GLU A 224 -15.51 -16.07 6.31
C GLU A 224 -15.64 -16.26 4.80
N ARG A 225 -16.75 -15.79 4.22
CA ARG A 225 -16.93 -15.76 2.78
C ARG A 225 -15.82 -14.97 2.07
N ILE A 226 -15.41 -13.82 2.62
CA ILE A 226 -14.29 -13.03 2.07
C ILE A 226 -12.99 -13.83 2.16
N ARG A 227 -12.71 -14.53 3.26
CA ARG A 227 -11.53 -15.39 3.41
C ARG A 227 -11.53 -16.52 2.38
N GLN A 228 -12.64 -17.23 2.23
CA GLN A 228 -12.78 -18.33 1.26
C GLN A 228 -12.56 -17.84 -0.17
N LEU A 229 -13.19 -16.73 -0.56
CA LEU A 229 -13.04 -16.15 -1.88
C LEU A 229 -11.64 -15.54 -2.12
N ASN A 230 -10.92 -15.17 -1.07
CA ASN A 230 -9.55 -14.63 -1.14
C ASN A 230 -8.52 -15.55 -0.46
N HIS A 231 -8.69 -16.87 -0.59
CA HIS A 231 -7.88 -17.86 0.13
C HIS A 231 -6.40 -17.86 -0.30
N LEU A 232 -6.09 -17.48 -1.55
CA LEU A 232 -4.70 -17.34 -1.99
C LEU A 232 -4.05 -16.11 -1.35
N ASP A 233 -4.77 -14.99 -1.26
CA ASP A 233 -4.28 -13.81 -0.54
C ASP A 233 -4.06 -14.11 0.94
N LEU A 234 -4.93 -14.91 1.56
CA LEU A 234 -4.79 -15.32 2.96
C LEU A 234 -3.50 -16.11 3.17
N GLN A 235 -3.22 -17.10 2.32
CA GLN A 235 -1.99 -17.90 2.37
C GLN A 235 -0.74 -17.05 2.07
N LEU A 236 -0.82 -16.14 1.10
CA LEU A 236 0.28 -15.25 0.76
C LEU A 236 0.60 -14.28 1.89
N VAL A 237 -0.41 -13.74 2.59
CA VAL A 237 -0.22 -12.88 3.76
C VAL A 237 0.44 -13.65 4.91
N ALA A 238 0.03 -14.89 5.16
CA ALA A 238 0.68 -15.75 6.16
C ALA A 238 2.15 -15.99 5.82
N PHE A 239 2.45 -16.35 4.56
CA PHE A 239 3.81 -16.52 4.06
C PHE A 239 4.67 -15.26 4.23
N VAL A 240 4.13 -14.08 3.88
CA VAL A 240 4.84 -12.81 4.09
C VAL A 240 5.07 -12.52 5.57
N GLY A 241 4.13 -12.91 6.44
CA GLY A 241 4.29 -12.82 7.89
C GLY A 241 5.48 -13.64 8.40
N GLU A 242 5.59 -14.90 7.99
CA GLU A 242 6.70 -15.79 8.35
C GLU A 242 8.04 -15.26 7.81
N ARG A 243 8.05 -14.81 6.55
CA ARG A 243 9.23 -14.18 5.93
C ARG A 243 9.67 -12.93 6.68
N LEU A 244 8.71 -12.12 7.13
CA LEU A 244 8.97 -10.91 7.91
C LEU A 244 9.62 -11.26 9.26
N GLU A 245 9.10 -12.26 9.96
CA GLU A 245 9.73 -12.72 11.23
C GLU A 245 11.16 -13.22 11.02
N ARG A 246 11.39 -14.06 9.99
CA ARG A 246 12.75 -14.55 9.68
C ARG A 246 13.72 -13.40 9.39
N ARG A 247 13.29 -12.39 8.62
CA ARG A 247 14.13 -11.23 8.30
C ARG A 247 14.41 -10.37 9.53
N ILE A 248 13.41 -10.13 10.38
CA ILE A 248 13.62 -9.39 11.64
C ILE A 248 14.60 -10.13 12.53
N GLY A 249 14.48 -11.45 12.67
CA GLY A 249 15.41 -12.27 13.44
C GLY A 249 16.86 -12.21 12.93
N ALA A 250 17.05 -12.05 11.62
CA ALA A 250 18.38 -11.94 11.01
C ALA A 250 19.06 -10.58 11.18
N GLU A 251 18.31 -9.51 11.49
CA GLU A 251 18.86 -8.14 11.64
C GLU A 251 19.53 -7.89 13.00
N GLY A 252 19.33 -8.77 13.98
CA GLY A 252 19.93 -8.69 15.31
C GLY A 252 19.35 -7.58 16.21
N GLU A 253 20.05 -7.28 17.31
CA GLU A 253 19.56 -6.39 18.38
C GLU A 253 19.36 -4.93 17.91
N ASP A 254 20.14 -4.47 16.93
CA ASP A 254 20.06 -3.11 16.38
C ASP A 254 18.72 -2.81 15.72
N PHE A 255 17.99 -3.85 15.26
CA PHE A 255 16.68 -3.67 14.65
C PHE A 255 15.68 -3.04 15.61
N GLN A 256 15.67 -3.50 16.87
CA GLN A 256 14.72 -3.01 17.88
C GLN A 256 15.01 -1.54 18.21
N ALA A 257 16.27 -1.16 18.36
CA ALA A 257 16.67 0.23 18.56
C ALA A 257 16.24 1.14 17.40
N ASP A 258 16.38 0.68 16.15
CA ASP A 258 15.95 1.40 14.95
C ASP A 258 14.42 1.51 14.87
N LEU A 259 13.69 0.46 15.28
CA LEU A 259 12.24 0.42 15.34
C LEU A 259 11.68 1.38 16.38
N GLU A 260 12.23 1.38 17.59
CA GLU A 260 11.86 2.31 18.66
C GLU A 260 12.12 3.76 18.25
N ARG A 261 13.28 4.03 17.62
CA ARG A 261 13.61 5.35 17.10
C ARG A 261 12.59 5.82 16.05
N THR A 262 12.23 4.94 15.11
CA THR A 262 11.23 5.22 14.06
C THR A 262 9.86 5.53 14.67
N ARG A 263 9.41 4.71 15.63
CA ARG A 263 8.15 4.89 16.37
C ARG A 263 8.12 6.21 17.14
N ARG A 264 9.21 6.54 17.85
CA ARG A 264 9.34 7.79 18.62
C ARG A 264 9.23 9.02 17.71
N LEU A 265 9.97 9.04 16.60
CA LEU A 265 9.92 10.14 15.64
C LEU A 265 8.53 10.28 15.01
N GLY A 266 7.88 9.16 14.69
CA GLY A 266 6.50 9.15 14.17
C GLY A 266 5.47 9.70 15.17
N GLY A 267 5.63 9.41 16.46
CA GLY A 267 4.80 9.97 17.53
C GLY A 267 4.94 11.48 17.69
N ILE A 268 6.17 12.00 17.56
CA ILE A 268 6.43 13.46 17.57
C ILE A 268 5.75 14.12 16.37
N LEU A 269 5.94 13.59 15.15
CA LEU A 269 5.33 14.13 13.94
C LEU A 269 3.80 14.12 14.00
N HIS A 270 3.19 13.05 14.50
CA HIS A 270 1.74 12.99 14.69
C HIS A 270 1.24 14.08 15.65
N SER A 271 1.97 14.31 16.75
CA SER A 271 1.64 15.35 17.72
C SER A 271 1.72 16.76 17.11
N LEU A 272 2.78 17.04 16.35
CA LEU A 272 2.94 18.31 15.63
C LEU A 272 1.85 18.52 14.57
N GLN A 273 1.51 17.50 13.79
CA GLN A 273 0.42 17.57 12.82
C GLN A 273 -0.93 17.88 13.49
N ARG A 274 -1.19 17.27 14.65
CA ARG A 274 -2.41 17.55 15.41
C ARG A 274 -2.46 18.98 15.92
N ILE A 275 -1.33 19.56 16.33
CA ILE A 275 -1.23 20.97 16.74
C ILE A 275 -1.46 21.89 15.53
N ALA A 276 -0.77 21.64 14.42
CA ALA A 276 -0.89 22.45 13.21
C ALA A 276 -2.32 22.42 12.61
N ASN A 277 -3.03 21.30 12.75
CA ASN A 277 -4.40 21.14 12.26
C ASN A 277 -5.48 21.68 13.21
N ARG A 278 -5.13 22.20 14.40
CA ARG A 278 -6.09 22.90 15.26
C ARG A 278 -6.42 24.25 14.62
N LYS A 279 -7.68 24.47 14.26
CA LYS A 279 -8.16 25.80 13.87
C LYS A 279 -7.83 26.81 15.00
N PRO A 280 -7.38 28.04 14.69
CA PRO A 280 -7.14 29.02 15.72
C PRO A 280 -8.43 29.25 16.50
N VAL A 281 -8.36 29.06 17.82
CA VAL A 281 -9.44 29.46 18.73
C VAL A 281 -9.54 30.97 18.62
N LYS A 282 -10.67 31.49 18.11
CA LYS A 282 -10.98 32.91 18.22
C LYS A 282 -11.16 33.21 19.71
N THR A 283 -10.10 33.63 20.38
CA THR A 283 -10.21 34.15 21.75
C THR A 283 -10.92 35.50 21.67
N ALA A 284 -12.24 35.49 21.88
CA ALA A 284 -13.01 36.71 22.04
C ALA A 284 -12.60 37.36 23.38
N LEU A 285 -11.60 38.24 23.32
CA LEU A 285 -11.34 39.20 24.39
C LEU A 285 -12.50 40.19 24.42
N LYS A 286 -13.54 39.87 25.21
CA LYS A 286 -14.51 40.86 25.70
C LYS A 286 -13.78 41.79 26.66
N VAL A 287 -13.14 42.84 26.13
CA VAL A 287 -12.75 43.99 26.94
C VAL A 287 -14.01 44.83 27.17
N GLY A 288 -14.65 44.58 28.31
CA GLY A 288 -15.68 45.49 28.83
C GLY A 288 -15.02 46.80 29.25
N ARG A 289 -15.27 47.89 28.51
CA ARG A 289 -15.17 49.24 29.06
C ARG A 289 -16.53 49.92 28.96
N ARG A 290 -17.28 49.80 30.07
CA ARG A 290 -18.19 50.86 30.51
C ARG A 290 -17.31 52.00 31.01
N LEU A 291 -17.51 53.20 30.48
CA LEU A 291 -17.37 54.44 31.23
C LEU A 291 -18.24 55.50 30.55
N LYS A 292 -19.39 55.75 31.19
CA LYS A 292 -20.18 56.98 31.04
C LYS A 292 -19.39 58.14 31.67
N LEU A 293 -19.51 59.32 31.08
CA LEU A 293 -19.56 60.67 31.69
C LEU A 293 -19.88 61.59 30.49
N ARG A 294 -21.11 62.12 30.38
CA ARG A 294 -21.52 63.46 30.81
C ARG A 294 -20.54 64.55 30.38
#